data_AF-A0A4Q6I6S0-F1
#
_entry.id   AF-A0A4Q6I6S0-F1
#
_cell.length_a   1.000
_cell.length_b   1.000
_cell.length_c   1.000
_cell.angle_alpha   90.00
_cell.angle_beta   90.00
_cell.angle_gamma   90.00
#
_symmetry.space_group_name_H-M   'P 1'
#
loop_
_entity.id
_entity.type
_entity.pdbx_description
1 polymer ?
#
loop_
_entity_poly.entity_id
_entity_poly.type
_entity_poly.pdbx_seq_one_letter_code
_entity_poly.pdbx_strand_id
1 'polypeptide(L)' 'MEDPGTMIKCTLSYLNNTKSYTSAFKKNVIEAFEARLITEEQFTYMIHHLTKFIKKIEVYENIFLDIYDKHFISEQ' A
#
# COMPACT_ATOMS: atom_id res chain seq x y z
N MET A 1 12.74 -2.18 -26.65
CA MET A 1 11.81 -2.86 -25.73
C MET A 1 12.08 -2.31 -24.35
N GLU A 2 11.05 -1.85 -23.64
CA GLU A 2 11.21 -1.53 -22.20
C GLU A 2 11.62 -2.81 -21.47
N ASP A 3 12.62 -2.70 -20.60
CA ASP A 3 13.07 -3.77 -19.73
C ASP A 3 11.92 -4.16 -18.78
N PRO A 4 11.44 -5.42 -18.79
CA PRO A 4 10.40 -5.87 -17.87
C PRO A 4 10.76 -5.64 -16.39
N GLY A 5 12.05 -5.63 -16.04
CA GLY A 5 12.53 -5.28 -14.71
C GLY A 5 12.22 -3.83 -14.32
N THR A 6 12.22 -2.91 -15.29
CA THR A 6 11.82 -1.51 -15.10
C THR A 6 10.33 -1.39 -14.79
N MET A 7 9.48 -2.17 -15.46
CA MET A 7 8.03 -2.20 -15.16
C MET A 7 7.76 -2.68 -13.73
N ILE A 8 8.48 -3.70 -13.26
CA ILE A 8 8.36 -4.20 -11.88
C ILE A 8 8.78 -3.14 -10.87
N LYS A 9 9.94 -2.48 -11.08
CA LYS A 9 10.41 -1.38 -10.22
C LYS A 9 9.42 -0.22 -10.15
N CYS A 10 8.84 0.18 -11.28
CA CYS A 10 7.81 1.22 -11.34
C CYS A 10 6.57 0.80 -10.55
N THR A 11 6.12 -0.44 -10.72
CA THR A 11 4.97 -0.97 -9.96
C THR A 11 5.22 -0.97 -8.46
N LEU A 12 6.38 -1.43 -8.00
CA LEU A 12 6.78 -1.39 -6.59
C LEU A 12 6.79 0.04 -6.04
N SER A 13 7.29 1.01 -6.82
CA SER A 13 7.25 2.43 -6.45
C SER A 13 5.82 2.95 -6.30
N TYR A 14 4.90 2.60 -7.20
CA TYR A 14 3.50 2.98 -7.10
C TYR A 14 2.79 2.36 -5.90
N LEU A 15 3.07 1.09 -5.59
CA LEU A 15 2.53 0.41 -4.41
C LEU A 15 3.01 1.10 -3.12
N ASN A 16 4.30 1.40 -3.02
CA ASN A 16 4.88 2.10 -1.87
C ASN A 16 4.27 3.52 -1.70
N ASN A 17 4.11 4.27 -2.79
CA ASN A 17 3.45 5.58 -2.75
C ASN A 17 1.99 5.45 -2.29
N THR A 18 1.25 4.48 -2.82
CA THR A 18 -0.15 4.22 -2.44
C THR A 18 -0.25 3.83 -0.95
N LYS A 19 0.68 3.03 -0.44
CA LYS A 19 0.78 2.66 0.97
C LYS A 19 1.02 3.87 1.87
N SER A 20 1.90 4.76 1.42
CA SER A 20 2.22 6.01 2.12
C SER A 20 1.01 6.95 2.19
N TYR A 21 0.32 7.16 1.07
CA TYR A 21 -0.93 7.94 1.04
C TYR A 21 -2.04 7.32 1.90
N THR A 22 -2.19 5.99 1.88
CA THR A 22 -3.17 5.29 2.71
C THR A 22 -2.86 5.46 4.20
N SER A 23 -1.58 5.41 4.57
CA SER A 23 -1.13 5.63 5.95
C SER A 23 -1.38 7.08 6.41
N ALA A 24 -1.12 8.05 5.55
CA ALA A 24 -1.46 9.45 5.81
C ALA A 24 -2.98 9.64 5.96
N PHE A 25 -3.79 9.01 5.10
CA PHE A 25 -5.24 9.07 5.23
C PHE A 25 -5.75 8.43 6.52
N LYS A 26 -5.15 7.30 6.95
CA LYS A 26 -5.43 6.69 8.25
C LYS A 26 -5.17 7.66 9.41
N LYS A 27 -4.08 8.43 9.35
CA LYS A 27 -3.79 9.48 10.34
C LYS A 27 -4.89 10.55 10.37
N ASN A 28 -5.32 11.03 9.21
CA ASN A 28 -6.41 12.01 9.11
C ASN A 28 -7.74 11.47 9.70
N VAL A 29 -8.04 10.18 9.51
CA VAL A 29 -9.23 9.54 10.09
C VAL A 29 -9.15 9.49 11.62
N ILE A 30 -7.97 9.19 12.18
CA ILE A 30 -7.73 9.20 13.63
C ILE A 30 -7.91 10.63 14.17
N GLU A 31 -7.27 11.61 13.55
CA GLU A 31 -7.37 13.02 13.96
C GLU A 31 -8.81 13.54 13.87
N ALA A 32 -9.57 13.15 12.84
CA ALA A 32 -10.98 13.52 12.71
C ALA A 32 -11.86 12.89 13.81
N PHE A 33 -11.56 11.66 14.23
CA PHE A 33 -12.27 11.01 15.33
C PHE A 33 -11.94 11.66 16.68
N GLU A 34 -10.66 11.94 16.95
CA GLU A 34 -10.20 12.65 18.14
C GLU A 34 -10.81 14.06 18.25
N ALA A 35 -10.97 14.74 17.11
CA ALA A 35 -11.64 16.03 17.01
C ALA A 35 -13.18 15.95 17.04
N ARG A 36 -13.76 14.75 17.21
CA ARG A 36 -15.22 14.48 17.22
C ARG A 36 -15.96 14.94 15.95
N LEU A 37 -15.26 14.95 14.81
CA LEU A 37 -15.84 15.29 13.50
C LEU A 37 -16.56 14.12 12.84
N ILE A 38 -16.28 12.88 13.28
CA ILE A 38 -16.90 11.65 12.82
C ILE A 38 -17.35 10.78 14.01
N THR A 39 -18.34 9.93 13.79
CA THR A 39 -18.84 8.99 14.81
C THR A 39 -17.91 7.80 14.99
N GLU A 40 -18.06 7.06 16.10
CA GLU A 40 -17.33 5.81 16.36
C GLU A 40 -17.61 4.75 15.28
N GLU A 41 -18.85 4.67 14.79
CA GLU A 41 -19.23 3.78 13.69
C GLU A 41 -18.46 4.13 12.40
N GLN A 42 -18.43 5.41 12.02
CA GLN A 42 -17.69 5.90 10.87
C GLN A 42 -16.19 5.62 11.01
N PHE A 43 -15.61 5.93 12.18
CA PHE A 43 -14.21 5.67 12.49
C PHE A 43 -13.87 4.18 12.35
N THR A 44 -14.66 3.32 12.99
CA THR A 44 -14.44 1.86 12.98
C THR A 44 -14.47 1.31 11.56
N TYR A 45 -15.48 1.73 10.77
CA TYR A 45 -15.61 1.34 9.37
C TYR A 45 -14.39 1.79 8.55
N MET A 46 -14.02 3.07 8.62
CA MET A 46 -12.91 3.63 7.84
C MET A 46 -11.57 2.98 8.21
N ILE A 47 -11.26 2.81 9.50
CA ILE A 47 -10.02 2.18 9.97
C ILE A 47 -9.94 0.71 9.55
N HIS A 48 -11.05 -0.03 9.61
CA HIS A 48 -11.11 -1.41 9.14
C HIS A 48 -10.73 -1.49 7.66
N HIS A 49 -11.34 -0.65 6.82
CA HIS A 49 -11.10 -0.62 5.38
C HIS A 49 -9.67 -0.22 5.03
N LEU A 50 -9.13 0.81 5.68
CA LEU A 50 -7.75 1.26 5.44
C LEU A 50 -6.73 0.20 5.85
N THR A 51 -6.94 -0.44 6.99
CA THR A 51 -6.07 -1.53 7.46
C THR A 51 -6.12 -2.72 6.51
N LYS A 52 -7.30 -3.08 6.00
CA LYS A 52 -7.45 -4.14 5.00
C LYS A 52 -6.81 -3.76 3.66
N PHE A 53 -6.86 -2.50 3.26
CA PHE A 53 -6.25 -2.03 2.02
C PHE A 53 -4.71 -2.07 2.08
N ILE A 54 -4.10 -1.64 3.19
CA ILE A 54 -2.64 -1.75 3.40
C ILE A 54 -2.17 -3.20 3.27
N LYS A 55 -2.88 -4.15 3.91
CA LYS A 55 -2.55 -5.58 3.80
C LYS A 55 -2.61 -6.10 2.36
N LYS A 56 -3.53 -5.59 1.54
CA LYS A 56 -3.59 -5.95 0.11
C LYS A 56 -2.38 -5.42 -0.65
N ILE A 57 -1.97 -4.17 -0.39
CA ILE A 57 -0.77 -3.59 -0.99
C ILE A 57 0.45 -4.45 -0.67
N GLU A 58 0.61 -4.88 0.59
CA GLU A 58 1.71 -5.75 1.02
C GLU A 58 1.75 -7.10 0.30
N VAL A 59 0.59 -7.71 0.05
CA VAL A 59 0.50 -8.94 -0.75
C VAL A 59 1.01 -8.70 -2.16
N TYR A 60 0.63 -7.59 -2.80
CA TYR A 60 1.12 -7.24 -4.14
C TYR A 60 2.61 -6.90 -4.13
N GLU A 61 3.09 -6.13 -3.16
CA GLU A 61 4.53 -5.83 -3.00
C GLU A 61 5.34 -7.13 -2.96
N ASN A 62 4.93 -8.10 -2.15
CA ASN A 62 5.60 -9.40 -2.06
C ASN A 62 5.60 -10.19 -3.37
N ILE A 63 4.49 -10.17 -4.12
CA ILE A 63 4.41 -10.84 -5.44
C ILE A 63 5.41 -10.22 -6.42
N PHE A 64 5.45 -8.89 -6.50
CA PHE A 64 6.35 -8.21 -7.43
C PHE A 64 7.83 -8.35 -7.04
N LEU A 65 8.14 -8.34 -5.73
CA LEU A 65 9.49 -8.61 -5.24
C LEU A 65 9.93 -10.04 -5.58
N ASP A 66 9.09 -11.05 -5.34
CA ASP A 66 9.41 -12.44 -5.66
C ASP A 66 9.67 -12.66 -7.16
N ILE A 67 8.87 -12.01 -8.02
CA ILE A 67 9.11 -12.03 -9.48
C ILE A 67 10.44 -11.36 -9.82
N TYR A 68 10.73 -10.20 -9.23
CA TYR A 68 11.98 -9.48 -9.50
C TYR A 68 13.20 -10.31 -9.11
N ASP A 69 13.17 -10.90 -7.90
CA ASP A 69 14.28 -11.68 -7.37
C ASP A 69 14.55 -12.93 -8.21
N LYS A 70 13.50 -13.68 -8.59
CA LYS A 70 13.60 -14.96 -9.35
C LYS A 70 13.98 -14.82 -10.82
N HIS A 71 13.70 -13.68 -11.43
CA HIS A 71 13.84 -13.52 -12.89
C HIS A 71 14.80 -12.40 -13.31
N PHE A 72 15.25 -11.56 -12.37
CA PHE A 72 16.10 -10.41 -12.71
C PHE A 72 17.31 -10.25 -11.79
N ILE A 73 17.30 -10.84 -10.58
CA ILE A 73 18.48 -10.88 -9.70
C ILE A 73 19.18 -12.24 -9.78
N SER A 74 18.44 -13.36 -9.73
CA SER A 74 19.04 -14.71 -9.66
C SER A 74 19.62 -15.24 -10.99
N GLU A 75 19.49 -14.50 -12.09
CA GLU A 75 20.08 -14.84 -13.40
C GLU A 75 21.36 -14.04 -13.72
N GLN A 76 21.91 -13.28 -12.76
CA GLN A 76 23.24 -12.65 -12.82
C GLN A 76 24.24 -13.37 -11.92
#